data_AF-A0A225W366-F1
#
_entry.id   AF-A0A225W366-F1
#
_cell.length_a   1.000
_cell.length_b   1.000
_cell.length_c   1.000
_cell.angle_alpha   90.00
_cell.angle_beta   90.00
_cell.angle_gamma   90.00
#
_symmetry.space_group_name_H-M   'P 1'
#
loop_
_entity.id
_entity.type
_entity.pdbx_description
1 polymer ?
#
loop_
_entity_poly.entity_id
_entity_poly.type
_entity_poly.pdbx_seq_one_letter_code
_entity_poly.pdbx_strand_id
1 'polypeptide(L)'
;MVAFANGEENMEAVREDGWNFDPENFLPSQRYPGLATDVGGPTDEIMSCADSQLKLFFSFMPISLWRTIAEESNRYFLQNLTARVDRMLDSQRTPEKQTKEWFLHREAKNQIVNLMNSYTCWGC
;
A
#
# COMPACT_ATOMS: atom_id res chain seq x y z
N MET A 1 23.86 -17.81 -2.78
CA MET A 1 23.02 -17.41 -3.93
C MET A 1 23.58 -18.08 -5.16
N VAL A 2 22.76 -18.86 -5.87
CA VAL A 2 23.21 -19.86 -6.84
C VAL A 2 23.78 -19.19 -8.10
N ALA A 3 24.97 -19.63 -8.53
CA ALA A 3 25.74 -19.07 -9.66
C ALA A 3 25.02 -19.16 -11.03
N PHE A 4 23.90 -19.87 -11.10
CA PHE A 4 23.02 -20.01 -12.27
C PHE A 4 22.57 -18.64 -12.82
N ALA A 5 22.32 -17.64 -11.97
CA ALA A 5 21.79 -16.36 -12.41
C ALA A 5 22.82 -15.41 -13.08
N ASN A 6 24.11 -15.77 -13.11
CA ASN A 6 25.17 -14.83 -13.47
C ASN A 6 25.73 -15.01 -14.90
N GLY A 7 25.25 -15.98 -15.67
CA GLY A 7 25.69 -16.22 -17.05
C GLY A 7 24.71 -15.64 -18.07
N GLU A 8 25.20 -14.82 -19.01
CA GLU A 8 24.39 -14.23 -20.09
C GLU A 8 23.76 -15.32 -20.98
N GLU A 9 24.54 -16.34 -21.33
CA GLU A 9 24.07 -17.55 -22.05
C GLU A 9 22.94 -18.28 -21.31
N ASN A 10 23.01 -18.29 -19.97
CA ASN A 10 22.03 -18.95 -19.12
C ASN A 10 20.73 -18.12 -19.00
N MET A 11 20.82 -16.79 -19.14
CA MET A 11 19.64 -15.90 -19.24
C MET A 11 18.98 -15.97 -20.62
N GLU A 12 19.76 -16.15 -21.69
CA GLU A 12 19.23 -16.34 -23.05
C GLU A 12 18.50 -17.68 -23.18
N ALA A 13 19.06 -18.76 -22.63
CA ALA A 13 18.39 -20.06 -22.57
C ALA A 13 17.04 -20.00 -21.84
N VAL A 14 16.97 -19.37 -20.66
CA VAL A 14 15.69 -19.17 -19.93
C VAL A 14 14.68 -18.33 -20.73
N ARG A 15 15.16 -17.46 -21.62
CA ARG A 15 14.31 -16.61 -22.47
C ARG A 15 13.67 -17.38 -23.62
N GLU A 16 14.39 -18.33 -24.20
CA GLU A 16 13.89 -19.20 -25.28
C GLU A 16 13.06 -20.36 -24.74
N ASP A 17 13.55 -21.03 -23.70
CA ASP A 17 12.93 -22.21 -23.09
C ASP A 17 11.82 -21.84 -22.08
N GLY A 18 11.78 -20.59 -21.62
CA GLY A 18 10.86 -20.13 -20.59
C GLY A 18 11.16 -20.70 -19.20
N TRP A 19 10.22 -20.56 -18.27
CA TRP A 19 10.26 -21.25 -16.98
C TRP A 19 9.89 -22.72 -17.17
N ASN A 20 10.77 -23.51 -17.78
CA ASN A 20 10.52 -24.93 -17.95
C ASN A 20 10.50 -25.62 -16.59
N PHE A 21 9.43 -26.36 -16.35
CA PHE A 21 9.25 -27.21 -15.18
C PHE A 21 10.32 -28.31 -15.24
N ASP A 22 11.27 -28.29 -14.30
CA ASP A 22 12.28 -29.34 -14.17
C ASP A 22 11.69 -30.53 -13.39
N PRO A 23 11.36 -31.65 -14.06
CA PRO A 23 10.77 -32.81 -13.41
C PRO A 23 11.75 -33.59 -12.51
N GLU A 24 13.07 -33.36 -12.62
CA GLU A 24 14.07 -33.98 -11.74
C GLU A 24 14.15 -33.25 -10.39
N ASN A 25 14.03 -31.91 -10.39
CA ASN A 25 14.04 -31.10 -9.16
C ASN A 25 12.64 -30.88 -8.55
N PHE A 26 11.58 -30.94 -9.35
CA PHE A 26 10.20 -30.78 -8.89
C PHE A 26 9.38 -32.02 -9.24
N LEU A 27 9.17 -32.87 -8.23
CA LEU A 27 8.32 -34.05 -8.36
C LEU A 27 6.91 -33.65 -8.87
N PRO A 28 6.27 -34.48 -9.72
CA PRO A 28 4.90 -34.25 -10.18
C PRO A 28 3.98 -33.99 -9.00
N SER A 29 3.13 -32.95 -9.10
CA SER A 29 2.35 -32.35 -8.01
C SER A 29 1.94 -33.34 -6.92
N GLN A 30 2.80 -33.52 -5.92
CA GLN A 30 2.43 -34.27 -4.74
C GLN A 30 1.45 -33.38 -4.01
N ARG A 31 0.19 -33.81 -3.92
CA ARG A 31 -0.88 -33.09 -3.22
C ARG A 31 -0.33 -32.71 -1.84
N TYR A 32 -0.04 -31.42 -1.64
CA TYR A 32 0.70 -30.96 -0.47
C TYR A 32 -0.03 -31.46 0.80
N PRO A 33 0.62 -32.26 1.66
CA PRO A 33 -0.05 -32.79 2.84
C PRO A 33 -0.49 -31.63 3.73
N GLY A 34 -1.80 -31.50 3.95
CA GLY A 34 -2.39 -30.39 4.71
C GLY A 34 -2.97 -29.26 3.86
N LEU A 35 -2.85 -29.31 2.53
CA LEU A 35 -3.63 -28.43 1.66
C LEU A 35 -5.08 -28.91 1.66
N ALA A 36 -5.99 -28.02 2.06
CA ALA A 36 -7.41 -28.30 2.09
C ALA A 36 -7.86 -28.74 0.68
N THR A 37 -8.55 -29.89 0.63
CA THR A 37 -9.05 -30.50 -0.62
C THR A 37 -10.47 -30.05 -0.93
N ASP A 38 -11.01 -29.15 -0.10
CA ASP A 38 -12.28 -28.51 -0.34
C ASP A 38 -12.23 -27.62 -1.58
N VAL A 39 -13.41 -27.35 -2.11
CA VAL A 39 -13.57 -26.43 -3.24
C VAL A 39 -13.21 -25.04 -2.72
N GLY A 40 -12.02 -24.56 -3.09
CA GLY A 40 -11.59 -23.22 -2.75
C GLY A 40 -12.62 -22.19 -3.20
N GLY A 41 -13.14 -21.40 -2.26
CA GLY A 41 -14.21 -20.46 -2.53
C GLY A 41 -14.38 -19.43 -1.42
N PRO A 42 -15.05 -18.31 -1.72
CA PRO A 42 -15.40 -17.32 -0.70
C PRO A 42 -16.33 -17.95 0.35
N THR A 43 -16.13 -17.57 1.61
CA THR A 43 -17.02 -17.94 2.71
C THR A 43 -18.44 -17.45 2.44
N ASP A 44 -19.46 -18.14 2.98
CA ASP A 44 -20.87 -17.75 2.88
C ASP A 44 -21.12 -16.27 3.28
N GLU A 45 -20.35 -15.75 4.24
CA GLU A 45 -20.39 -14.35 4.66
C GLU A 45 -19.99 -13.38 3.53
N ILE A 46 -18.92 -13.70 2.79
CA ILE A 46 -18.44 -12.93 1.65
C ILE A 46 -19.43 -13.07 0.49
N MET A 47 -19.96 -14.28 0.26
CA MET A 47 -20.98 -14.52 -0.75
C MET A 47 -22.24 -13.70 -0.49
N SER A 48 -22.67 -13.57 0.77
CA SER A 48 -23.84 -12.75 1.15
C SER A 48 -23.64 -11.25 0.88
N CYS A 49 -22.38 -10.79 0.85
CA CYS A 49 -22.02 -9.40 0.57
C CYS A 49 -21.70 -9.16 -0.92
N ALA A 50 -21.57 -10.21 -1.74
CA ALA A 50 -21.07 -10.11 -3.11
C ALA A 50 -21.98 -9.28 -4.03
N ASP A 51 -23.28 -9.24 -3.76
CA ASP A 51 -24.26 -8.44 -4.52
C ASP A 51 -24.02 -6.93 -4.41
N SER A 52 -23.29 -6.49 -3.36
CA SER A 52 -22.95 -5.09 -3.15
C SER A 52 -21.43 -4.91 -3.11
N GLN A 53 -20.90 -4.26 -4.14
CA GLN A 53 -19.49 -3.92 -4.24
C GLN A 53 -18.98 -3.16 -3.00
N LEU A 54 -19.80 -2.28 -2.42
CA LEU A 54 -19.44 -1.55 -1.20
C LEU A 54 -19.39 -2.45 0.02
N LYS A 55 -20.33 -3.38 0.20
CA LYS A 55 -20.29 -4.33 1.33
C LYS A 55 -19.07 -5.25 1.24
N LEU A 56 -18.78 -5.75 0.04
CA LEU A 56 -17.58 -6.54 -0.21
C LEU A 56 -16.31 -5.74 0.10
N PHE A 57 -16.24 -4.48 -0.34
CA PHE A 57 -15.13 -3.58 -0.04
C PHE A 57 -14.93 -3.39 1.47
N PHE A 58 -16.00 -3.11 2.22
CA PHE A 58 -15.92 -2.92 3.68
C PHE A 58 -15.67 -4.22 4.45
N SER A 59 -15.94 -5.39 3.86
CA SER A 59 -15.55 -6.68 4.45
C SER A 59 -14.02 -6.84 4.47
N PHE A 60 -13.33 -6.41 3.40
CA PHE A 60 -11.86 -6.40 3.35
C PHE A 60 -11.23 -5.21 4.07
N MET A 61 -11.88 -4.04 4.01
CA MET A 61 -11.38 -2.80 4.60
C MET A 61 -12.43 -2.19 5.53
N PRO A 62 -12.49 -2.65 6.79
CA PRO A 62 -13.51 -2.21 7.72
C PRO A 62 -13.37 -0.72 8.07
N ILE A 63 -14.46 -0.08 8.46
CA ILE A 63 -14.48 1.35 8.85
C ILE A 63 -13.49 1.65 10.00
N SER A 64 -13.27 0.68 10.90
CA SER A 64 -12.28 0.79 11.98
C SER A 64 -10.86 0.96 11.45
N LEU A 65 -10.48 0.25 10.38
CA LEU A 65 -9.17 0.38 9.74
C LEU A 65 -8.96 1.82 9.25
N TRP A 66 -9.95 2.39 8.56
CA TRP A 66 -9.87 3.76 8.05
C TRP A 66 -9.75 4.80 9.17
N ARG A 67 -10.39 4.57 10.32
CA ARG A 67 -10.21 5.41 11.51
C ARG A 67 -8.77 5.38 11.99
N THR A 68 -8.19 4.19 12.14
CA THR A 68 -6.78 4.03 12.54
C THR A 68 -5.84 4.66 11.52
N ILE A 69 -6.08 4.49 10.22
CA ILE A 69 -5.29 5.14 9.16
C ILE A 69 -5.35 6.66 9.31
N ALA A 70 -6.53 7.24 9.56
CA ALA A 70 -6.68 8.68 9.74
C ALA A 70 -5.92 9.18 10.98
N GLU A 71 -6.03 8.47 12.11
CA GLU A 71 -5.32 8.78 13.35
C GLU A 71 -3.79 8.74 13.16
N GLU A 72 -3.26 7.65 12.57
CA GLU A 72 -1.83 7.50 12.33
C GLU A 72 -1.31 8.47 11.26
N SER A 73 -2.10 8.79 10.24
CA SER A 73 -1.75 9.82 9.25
C SER A 73 -1.65 11.20 9.89
N ASN A 74 -2.56 11.53 10.81
CA ASN A 74 -2.51 12.77 11.59
C ASN A 74 -1.30 12.81 12.50
N ARG A 75 -1.01 11.71 13.20
CA ARG A 75 0.16 11.58 14.05
C ARG A 75 1.45 11.78 13.25
N TYR A 76 1.57 11.10 12.10
CA TYR A 76 2.69 11.26 11.19
C TYR A 76 2.84 12.70 10.71
N PHE A 77 1.74 13.36 10.33
CA PHE A 77 1.76 14.76 9.92
C PHE A 77 2.32 15.67 11.02
N LEU A 78 1.80 15.55 12.25
CA LEU A 78 2.24 16.37 13.39
C LEU A 78 3.72 16.14 13.73
N GLN A 79 4.18 14.88 13.69
CA GLN A 79 5.58 14.54 13.94
C GLN A 79 6.52 15.12 12.87
N ASN A 80 6.07 15.21 11.62
CA ASN A 80 6.89 15.66 10.49
C ASN A 80 6.70 17.13 10.14
N LEU A 81 5.78 17.85 10.78
CA LEU A 81 5.41 19.22 10.43
C LEU A 81 6.61 20.17 10.50
N THR A 82 7.36 20.14 11.59
CA THR A 82 8.53 21.02 11.78
C THR A 82 9.63 20.74 10.76
N ALA A 83 10.03 19.47 10.61
CA ALA A 83 11.05 19.05 9.63
C ALA A 83 10.63 19.32 8.18
N ARG A 84 9.32 19.27 7.88
CA ARG A 84 8.78 19.66 6.58
C ARG A 84 8.90 21.17 6.37
N VAL A 85 8.52 21.97 7.36
CA VAL A 85 8.66 23.43 7.29
C VAL A 85 10.12 23.86 7.15
N ASP A 86 11.04 23.22 7.87
CA ASP A 86 12.47 23.53 7.77
C ASP A 86 12.99 23.28 6.35
N ARG A 87 12.62 22.14 5.73
CA ARG A 87 12.92 21.88 4.31
C ARG A 87 12.30 22.92 3.38
N MET A 88 11.09 23.39 3.65
CA MET A 88 10.45 24.44 2.86
C MET A 88 11.20 25.77 2.98
N LEU A 89 11.69 26.10 4.17
CA LEU A 89 12.51 27.30 4.43
C LEU A 89 13.85 27.21 3.70
N ASP A 90 14.56 26.08 3.81
CA ASP A 90 15.84 25.84 3.12
C ASP A 90 15.68 25.91 1.59
N SER A 91 14.52 25.49 1.08
CA SER A 91 14.20 25.52 -0.35
C SER A 91 13.77 26.89 -0.89
N GLN A 92 13.59 27.90 -0.03
CA GLN A 92 13.19 29.24 -0.48
C GLN A 92 14.29 29.87 -1.35
N ARG A 93 13.95 30.14 -2.62
CA ARG A 93 14.81 30.85 -3.59
C ARG A 93 14.41 32.30 -3.80
N THR A 94 13.32 32.75 -3.20
CA THR A 94 12.76 34.09 -3.43
C THR A 94 13.49 35.18 -2.66
N PRO A 95 13.58 36.40 -3.22
CA PRO A 95 14.15 37.56 -2.51
C PRO A 95 13.32 37.95 -1.29
N GLU A 96 12.01 37.70 -1.31
CA GLU A 96 11.12 37.84 -0.16
C GLU A 96 11.05 36.50 0.59
N LYS A 97 11.78 36.42 1.71
CA LYS A 97 11.82 35.23 2.55
C LYS A 97 10.61 35.22 3.48
N GLN A 98 9.70 34.26 3.29
CA GLN A 98 8.59 34.04 4.21
C GLN A 98 9.11 33.44 5.51
N THR A 99 8.48 33.78 6.63
CA THR A 99 8.90 33.31 7.95
C THR A 99 8.52 31.84 8.19
N LYS A 100 9.23 31.18 9.11
CA LYS A 100 8.92 29.82 9.57
C LYS A 100 7.48 29.71 10.08
N GLU A 101 7.01 30.73 10.81
CA GLU A 101 5.64 30.79 11.33
C GLU A 101 4.58 30.84 10.23
N TRP A 102 4.85 31.57 9.14
CA TRP A 102 3.96 31.61 7.98
C TRP A 102 3.78 30.21 7.37
N PHE A 103 4.86 29.47 7.20
CA PHE A 103 4.80 28.09 6.69
C PHE A 103 4.09 27.14 7.65
N LEU A 104 4.36 27.23 8.95
CA LEU A 104 3.68 26.43 9.97
C LEU A 104 2.17 26.64 9.91
N HIS A 105 1.73 27.90 9.88
CA HIS A 105 0.32 28.24 9.82
C HIS A 105 -0.34 27.76 8.51
N ARG A 106 0.36 27.89 7.38
CA ARG A 106 -0.11 27.41 6.08
C ARG A 106 -0.27 25.89 6.06
N GLU A 107 0.74 25.13 6.49
CA GLU A 107 0.70 23.67 6.47
C GLU A 107 -0.33 23.13 7.47
N ALA A 108 -0.45 23.74 8.66
CA ALA A 108 -1.48 23.37 9.64
C ALA A 108 -2.90 23.62 9.10
N LYS A 109 -3.14 24.76 8.42
CA LYS A 109 -4.41 25.06 7.78
C LYS A 109 -4.75 24.06 6.67
N ASN A 110 -3.77 23.71 5.84
CA ASN A 110 -3.95 22.72 4.77
C ASN A 110 -4.34 21.35 5.33
N GLN A 111 -3.76 20.93 6.46
CA GLN A 111 -4.13 19.67 7.11
C GLN A 111 -5.58 19.67 7.59
N ILE A 112 -6.05 20.77 8.18
CA ILE A 112 -7.45 20.88 8.63
C ILE A 112 -8.42 20.77 7.45
N VAL A 113 -8.12 21.45 6.34
CA VAL A 113 -8.94 21.37 5.12
C VAL A 113 -8.92 19.95 4.54
N ASN A 114 -7.76 19.29 4.49
CA ASN A 114 -7.64 17.91 4.03
C ASN A 114 -8.41 16.93 4.92
N LEU A 115 -8.37 17.14 6.24
CA LEU A 115 -9.13 16.35 7.19
C LEU A 115 -10.64 16.54 6.96
N MET A 116 -11.12 17.77 6.90
CA MET A 116 -12.53 18.06 6.60
C MET A 116 -12.99 17.44 5.28
N ASN A 117 -12.16 17.51 4.23
CA ASN A 117 -12.45 16.89 2.94
C ASN A 117 -12.43 15.36 3.00
N SER A 118 -11.55 14.76 3.83
CA SER A 118 -11.58 13.30 4.04
C SER A 118 -12.85 12.89 4.78
N TYR A 119 -13.22 13.54 5.89
CA TYR A 119 -14.41 13.18 6.64
C TYR A 119 -15.72 13.40 5.86
N THR A 120 -15.74 14.35 4.92
CA THR A 120 -16.90 14.60 4.03
C THR A 120 -16.95 13.69 2.81
N CYS A 121 -15.81 13.21 2.30
CA CYS A 121 -15.75 12.26 1.18
C CYS A 121 -16.07 10.82 1.63
N TRP A 122 -15.78 10.50 2.90
CA TRP A 122 -16.02 9.17 3.50
C TRP A 122 -17.29 9.12 4.38
N GLY A 123 -18.00 10.24 4.51
CA GLY A 123 -19.31 10.32 5.17
C GLY A 123 -20.43 10.05 4.18
N CYS A 124 -20.67 8.77 3.90
CA CYS A 124 -21.87 8.28 3.22
C CYS A 124 -22.52 7.19 4.07
#